data_AF-A0A7S0RTN0-F1
#
_entry.id   AF-A0A7S0RTN0-F1
#
_cell.length_a   1.000
_cell.length_b   1.000
_cell.length_c   1.000
_cell.angle_alpha   90.00
_cell.angle_beta   90.00
_cell.angle_gamma   90.00
#
_symmetry.space_group_name_H-M   'P 1'
#
loop_
_entity.id
_entity.type
_entity.pdbx_description
1 polymer ?
#
loop_
_entity_poly.entity_id
_entity_poly.type
_entity_poly.pdbx_seq_one_letter_code
_entity_poly.pdbx_strand_id
1 'polypeptide(L)'
;MAAFTLSASLIVPTVATRTVSKKTVAQKMAAPLRAGSSAMSGRGSVALKAPKVAASTRSTNARRGLQIVAAYPIKAICEVGPKGKPCGGGEEKAEGCVGTITLTQTSPDSTTIEWDIKNCGTGLHGFHIHEKADFSDGCMSAGPHYNPFGLNHGGPDDEVRHVGDLGNIEGAADGNSKGSMTDRLVKLEGEYSVIGRSMMVHEDPDDLGTGDHSEPGTNGKTSLTTGNAGARIACGEITLC
;
A
#
# COMPACT_ATOMS: atom_id res chain seq x y z
N MET A 1 -43.97 23.58 -59.55
CA MET A 1 -43.77 23.44 -58.09
C MET A 1 -44.28 22.08 -57.68
N ALA A 2 -43.39 21.12 -57.42
CA ALA A 2 -43.75 19.77 -56.99
C ALA A 2 -43.07 19.53 -55.64
N ALA A 3 -43.86 19.30 -54.60
CA ALA A 3 -43.40 19.06 -53.24
C ALA A 3 -43.23 17.56 -53.02
N PHE A 4 -42.02 17.12 -52.69
CA PHE A 4 -41.72 15.77 -52.23
C PHE A 4 -41.88 15.72 -50.71
N THR A 5 -42.79 14.87 -50.23
CA THR A 5 -42.93 14.52 -48.82
C THR A 5 -42.13 13.25 -48.53
N LEU A 6 -41.06 13.36 -47.73
CA LEU A 6 -40.35 12.21 -47.16
C LEU A 6 -41.02 11.83 -45.83
N SER A 7 -41.51 10.59 -45.72
CA SER A 7 -41.95 10.01 -44.45
C SER A 7 -40.77 9.27 -43.82
N ALA A 8 -40.46 9.61 -42.56
CA ALA A 8 -39.45 8.93 -41.77
C ALA A 8 -40.10 7.78 -40.98
N SER A 9 -39.66 6.54 -41.23
CA SER A 9 -40.01 5.39 -40.40
C SER A 9 -39.05 5.31 -39.21
N LEU A 10 -39.59 5.41 -38.00
CA LEU A 10 -38.88 5.10 -36.75
C LEU A 10 -38.68 3.59 -36.63
N ILE A 11 -37.43 3.15 -36.48
CA ILE A 11 -37.07 1.80 -36.07
C ILE A 11 -36.65 1.87 -34.60
N VAL A 12 -37.44 1.25 -33.72
CA VAL A 12 -37.13 1.07 -32.30
C VAL A 12 -36.46 -0.29 -32.14
N PRO A 13 -35.24 -0.40 -31.55
CA PRO A 13 -34.66 -1.70 -31.27
C PRO A 13 -35.29 -2.31 -30.00
N THR A 14 -35.76 -3.54 -30.13
CA THR A 14 -36.33 -4.37 -29.07
C THR A 14 -35.22 -4.90 -28.15
N VAL A 15 -35.34 -4.67 -26.84
CA VAL A 15 -34.46 -5.22 -25.81
C VAL A 15 -34.83 -6.69 -25.57
N ALA A 16 -33.90 -7.60 -25.83
CA ALA A 16 -34.03 -9.01 -25.47
C ALA A 16 -33.62 -9.23 -24.00
N THR A 17 -34.59 -9.60 -23.17
CA THR A 17 -34.34 -9.99 -21.78
C THR A 17 -33.82 -11.43 -21.73
N ARG A 18 -32.60 -11.60 -21.20
CA ARG A 18 -31.98 -12.92 -21.00
C ARG A 18 -32.27 -13.39 -19.58
N THR A 19 -33.08 -14.43 -19.45
CA THR A 19 -33.38 -15.11 -18.18
C THR A 19 -32.20 -15.99 -17.77
N VAL A 20 -31.63 -15.72 -16.60
CA VAL A 20 -30.61 -16.59 -15.97
C VAL A 20 -31.33 -17.58 -15.05
N SER A 21 -31.20 -18.87 -15.37
CA SER A 21 -31.76 -19.97 -14.60
C SER A 21 -30.90 -20.26 -13.37
N LYS A 22 -31.52 -20.26 -12.18
CA LYS A 22 -30.89 -20.59 -10.90
C LYS A 22 -30.52 -22.08 -10.88
N LYS A 23 -29.23 -22.40 -10.84
CA LYS A 23 -28.75 -23.74 -10.46
C LYS A 23 -28.52 -23.79 -8.96
N THR A 24 -29.36 -24.60 -8.30
CA THR A 24 -29.28 -25.05 -6.92
C THR A 24 -28.01 -25.88 -6.72
N VAL A 25 -27.13 -25.50 -5.79
CA VAL A 25 -26.05 -26.38 -5.30
C VAL A 25 -26.44 -26.88 -3.93
N ALA A 26 -26.56 -28.21 -3.84
CA ALA A 26 -26.94 -28.93 -2.65
C ALA A 26 -25.83 -28.91 -1.59
N GLN A 27 -26.25 -28.59 -0.36
CA GLN A 27 -25.54 -28.75 0.89
C GLN A 27 -25.17 -30.22 1.13
N LYS A 28 -23.90 -30.50 1.47
CA LYS A 28 -23.50 -31.79 2.06
C LYS A 28 -22.98 -31.58 3.47
N MET A 29 -23.67 -32.21 4.41
CA MET A 29 -23.46 -32.20 5.85
C MET A 29 -22.29 -33.09 6.29
N ALA A 30 -21.61 -32.62 7.34
CA ALA A 30 -21.08 -33.32 8.52
C ALA A 30 -19.91 -34.33 8.41
N ALA A 31 -18.87 -34.06 9.22
CA ALA A 31 -18.05 -35.04 9.92
C ALA A 31 -17.83 -34.56 11.38
N PRO A 32 -17.76 -35.47 12.39
CA PRO A 32 -17.87 -35.09 13.79
C PRO A 32 -16.52 -34.74 14.46
N LEU A 33 -16.58 -33.73 15.34
CA LEU A 33 -15.57 -33.42 16.34
C LEU A 33 -15.55 -34.50 17.44
N ARG A 34 -14.36 -35.02 17.75
CA ARG A 34 -14.13 -35.92 18.89
C ARG A 34 -13.55 -35.10 20.04
N ALA A 35 -14.29 -35.05 21.14
CA ALA A 35 -13.86 -34.51 22.42
C ALA A 35 -12.81 -35.43 23.08
N GLY A 36 -11.80 -34.83 23.71
CA GLY A 36 -10.82 -35.49 24.55
C GLY A 36 -10.42 -34.58 25.70
N SER A 37 -11.14 -34.70 26.81
CA SER A 37 -10.82 -34.11 28.11
C SER A 37 -9.83 -34.99 28.86
N SER A 38 -8.78 -34.37 29.42
CA SER A 38 -8.20 -34.84 30.68
C SER A 38 -7.38 -33.74 31.33
N ALA A 39 -7.89 -33.28 32.47
CA ALA A 39 -7.13 -32.58 33.49
C ALA A 39 -6.21 -33.58 34.19
N MET A 40 -5.00 -33.16 34.60
CA MET A 40 -4.46 -33.54 35.90
C MET A 40 -3.33 -32.61 36.34
N SER A 41 -3.43 -32.26 37.61
CA SER A 41 -2.54 -31.50 38.48
C SER A 41 -1.12 -32.07 38.59
N GLY A 42 -0.13 -31.20 38.81
CA GLY A 42 1.18 -31.62 39.30
C GLY A 42 2.07 -30.44 39.67
N ARG A 43 2.05 -30.04 40.95
CA ARG A 43 3.04 -29.16 41.57
C ARG A 43 4.40 -29.86 41.57
N GLY A 44 5.46 -29.14 41.22
CA GLY A 44 6.84 -29.62 41.31
C GLY A 44 7.84 -28.49 41.14
N SER A 45 8.11 -27.77 42.22
CA SER A 45 9.21 -26.81 42.30
C SER A 45 10.54 -27.56 42.29
N VAL A 46 11.34 -27.38 41.24
CA VAL A 46 12.75 -27.82 41.24
C VAL A 46 13.61 -26.62 40.86
N ALA A 47 14.31 -26.11 41.87
CA ALA A 47 15.34 -25.08 41.72
C ALA A 47 16.54 -25.65 40.96
N LEU A 48 16.78 -25.15 39.75
CA LEU A 48 18.00 -25.44 38.99
C LEU A 48 19.05 -24.37 39.31
N LYS A 49 20.13 -24.83 39.94
CA LYS A 49 21.36 -24.07 40.25
C LYS A 49 21.99 -23.51 38.96
N ALA A 50 22.26 -22.21 38.96
CA ALA A 50 23.06 -21.54 37.95
C ALA A 50 24.53 -22.04 37.99
N PRO A 51 25.17 -22.32 36.85
CA PRO A 51 26.61 -22.51 36.80
C PRO A 51 27.31 -21.14 36.73
N LYS A 52 28.23 -20.90 37.67
CA LYS A 52 29.26 -19.85 37.57
C LYS A 52 30.16 -20.18 36.39
N VAL A 53 30.14 -19.36 35.34
CA VAL A 53 31.16 -19.38 34.28
C VAL A 53 31.92 -18.06 34.32
N ALA A 54 33.25 -18.20 34.31
CA ALA A 54 34.25 -17.18 34.58
C ALA A 54 34.20 -15.99 33.60
N ALA A 55 34.46 -14.80 34.15
CA ALA A 55 34.70 -13.59 33.39
C ALA A 55 35.97 -13.75 32.52
N SER A 56 35.77 -13.87 31.20
CA SER A 56 36.83 -13.76 30.21
C SER A 56 36.84 -12.31 29.68
N THR A 57 37.79 -11.52 30.15
CA THR A 57 38.15 -10.21 29.59
C THR A 57 38.62 -10.39 28.14
N ARG A 58 37.72 -10.18 27.17
CA ARG A 58 38.10 -9.88 25.78
C ARG A 58 37.76 -8.43 25.49
N SER A 59 38.80 -7.62 25.48
CA SER A 59 38.83 -6.32 24.82
C SER A 59 38.57 -6.55 23.33
N THR A 60 37.32 -6.42 22.90
CA THR A 60 37.00 -6.23 21.49
C THR A 60 36.95 -4.74 21.25
N ASN A 61 38.02 -4.26 20.64
CA ASN A 61 38.18 -2.94 20.06
C ASN A 61 36.93 -2.62 19.21
N ALA A 62 35.95 -1.94 19.80
CA ALA A 62 34.78 -1.46 19.09
C ALA A 62 35.30 -0.43 18.10
N ARG A 63 35.46 -0.82 16.84
CA ARG A 63 35.44 0.13 15.74
C ARG A 63 34.10 0.84 15.85
N ARG A 64 34.11 1.99 16.53
CA ARG A 64 33.08 3.00 16.41
C ARG A 64 33.09 3.36 14.92
N GLY A 65 32.26 2.65 14.15
CA GLY A 65 31.86 3.11 12.84
C GLY A 65 31.41 4.54 13.07
N LEU A 66 32.00 5.46 12.32
CA LEU A 66 31.55 6.84 12.28
C LEU A 66 30.10 6.79 11.78
N GLN A 67 29.15 6.70 12.71
CA GLN A 67 27.75 6.88 12.39
C GLN A 67 27.66 8.35 12.03
N ILE A 68 27.67 8.61 10.72
CA ILE A 68 27.35 9.91 10.18
C ILE A 68 25.94 10.18 10.67
N VAL A 69 25.83 10.92 11.76
CA VAL A 69 24.56 11.49 12.20
C VAL A 69 24.18 12.41 11.07
N ALA A 70 23.19 12.01 10.26
CA ALA A 70 22.66 12.90 9.26
C ALA A 70 22.22 14.17 9.98
N ALA A 71 22.74 15.33 9.54
CA ALA A 71 22.38 16.59 10.16
C ALA A 71 20.92 16.87 9.81
N TYR A 72 20.03 16.80 10.80
CA TYR A 72 18.63 17.17 10.60
C TYR A 72 18.51 18.67 10.27
N PRO A 73 17.55 19.06 9.43
CA PRO A 73 16.56 18.20 8.78
C PRO A 73 17.13 17.43 7.57
N ILE A 74 16.80 16.14 7.46
CA ILE A 74 16.99 15.38 6.22
C ILE A 74 15.79 15.67 5.33
N LYS A 75 16.04 15.97 4.06
CA LYS A 75 14.98 16.28 3.08
C LYS A 75 15.08 15.35 1.89
N ALA A 76 13.93 14.90 1.43
CA ALA A 76 13.79 14.14 0.21
C ALA A 76 12.59 14.64 -0.58
N ILE A 77 12.65 14.42 -1.89
CA ILE A 77 11.62 14.81 -2.84
C ILE A 77 11.27 13.61 -3.72
N CYS A 78 9.99 13.55 -4.10
CA CYS A 78 9.46 12.59 -5.03
C CYS A 78 8.53 13.30 -6.01
N GLU A 79 8.91 13.32 -7.28
CA GLU A 79 8.03 13.77 -8.36
C GLU A 79 7.23 12.56 -8.86
N VAL A 80 5.93 12.55 -8.60
CA VAL A 80 5.03 11.49 -9.04
C VAL A 80 4.38 11.85 -10.37
N GLY A 81 4.17 10.84 -11.21
CA GLY A 81 3.43 10.98 -12.45
C GLY A 81 2.90 9.65 -12.98
N PRO A 82 2.08 9.67 -14.06
CA PRO A 82 1.61 8.44 -14.72
C PRO A 82 2.76 7.63 -15.36
N LYS A 83 3.95 8.24 -15.45
CA LYS A 83 5.12 7.67 -16.13
C LYS A 83 6.22 7.26 -15.16
N GLY A 84 6.05 6.06 -14.63
CA GLY A 84 7.02 5.02 -14.95
C GLY A 84 6.89 4.48 -16.38
N LYS A 85 5.64 4.27 -16.83
CA LYS A 85 5.05 4.00 -18.17
C LYS A 85 3.62 3.47 -17.90
N PRO A 86 2.64 3.66 -18.79
CA PRO A 86 1.25 3.29 -18.53
C PRO A 86 1.05 1.78 -18.42
N CYS A 87 0.30 1.38 -17.39
CA CYS A 87 -0.25 0.05 -17.20
C CYS A 87 -1.13 -0.31 -18.42
N GLY A 88 -0.63 -1.17 -19.33
CA GLY A 88 -1.44 -1.76 -20.41
C GLY A 88 -1.01 -1.47 -21.86
N GLY A 89 0.09 -0.76 -22.11
CA GLY A 89 0.68 -0.68 -23.46
C GLY A 89 -0.18 0.04 -24.53
N GLY A 90 -1.14 0.87 -24.12
CA GLY A 90 -1.92 1.74 -25.00
C GLY A 90 -1.44 3.19 -25.00
N GLU A 91 -1.70 3.93 -26.09
CA GLU A 91 -1.43 5.37 -26.18
C GLU A 91 -2.30 6.16 -25.19
N GLU A 92 -1.67 6.97 -24.33
CA GLU A 92 -2.32 7.74 -23.27
C GLU A 92 -3.18 8.90 -23.81
N LYS A 93 -4.41 9.04 -23.28
CA LYS A 93 -5.29 10.22 -23.45
C LYS A 93 -5.92 10.69 -22.13
N ALA A 94 -5.22 10.58 -20.99
CA ALA A 94 -5.64 11.17 -19.72
C ALA A 94 -4.62 12.20 -19.26
N GLU A 95 -5.07 13.30 -18.63
CA GLU A 95 -4.19 14.38 -18.14
C GLU A 95 -3.26 13.98 -16.97
N GLY A 96 -3.35 12.72 -16.49
CA GLY A 96 -2.35 12.05 -15.65
C GLY A 96 -2.24 12.58 -14.21
N CYS A 97 -2.38 11.72 -13.21
CA CYS A 97 -2.09 12.08 -11.81
C CYS A 97 -0.61 12.45 -11.66
N VAL A 98 -0.30 13.71 -11.32
CA VAL A 98 1.07 14.25 -11.25
C VAL A 98 1.27 15.18 -10.07
N GLY A 99 2.50 15.29 -9.56
CA GLY A 99 2.84 16.32 -8.59
C GLY A 99 4.07 16.00 -7.77
N THR A 100 4.23 16.73 -6.67
CA THR A 100 5.42 16.67 -5.84
C THR A 100 5.06 16.25 -4.42
N ILE A 101 5.85 15.34 -3.87
CA ILE A 101 5.80 14.91 -2.47
C ILE A 101 7.14 15.25 -1.83
N THR A 102 7.12 15.97 -0.72
CA THR A 102 8.30 16.33 0.07
C THR A 102 8.28 15.58 1.39
N LEU A 103 9.40 14.95 1.72
CA LEU A 103 9.61 14.29 3.01
C LEU A 103 10.66 15.08 3.78
N THR A 104 10.31 15.51 5.00
CA THR A 104 11.21 16.22 5.91
C THR A 104 11.28 15.48 7.23
N GLN A 105 12.45 14.93 7.54
CA GLN A 105 12.72 14.30 8.83
C GLN A 105 13.53 15.27 9.70
N THR A 106 12.94 15.75 10.80
CA THR A 106 13.57 16.71 11.73
C THR A 106 14.14 16.03 12.98
N SER A 107 13.79 14.77 13.24
CA SER A 107 14.30 13.95 14.33
C SER A 107 14.26 12.45 13.95
N PRO A 108 14.84 11.55 14.75
CA PRO A 108 14.71 10.11 14.52
C PRO A 108 13.28 9.58 14.67
N ASP A 109 12.37 10.34 15.28
CA ASP A 109 11.09 9.82 15.75
C ASP A 109 10.01 9.87 14.66
N SER A 110 10.05 10.86 13.77
CA SER A 110 9.00 11.06 12.76
C SER A 110 9.47 11.79 11.52
N THR A 111 8.80 11.52 10.40
CA THR A 111 8.97 12.24 9.12
C THR A 111 7.67 12.93 8.75
N THR A 112 7.75 14.22 8.43
CA THR A 112 6.62 14.98 7.85
C THR A 112 6.61 14.75 6.35
N ILE A 113 5.45 14.41 5.80
CA ILE A 113 5.21 14.12 4.39
C ILE A 113 4.18 15.13 3.90
N GLU A 114 4.56 15.96 2.94
CA GLU A 114 3.72 17.00 2.34
C GLU A 114 3.53 16.68 0.86
N TRP A 115 2.32 16.86 0.34
CA TRP A 115 2.02 16.60 -1.06
C TRP A 115 1.23 17.75 -1.70
N ASP A 116 1.50 17.97 -2.98
CA ASP A 116 0.72 18.82 -3.88
C ASP A 116 0.65 18.09 -5.22
N ILE A 117 -0.43 17.34 -5.41
CA ILE A 117 -0.68 16.50 -6.58
C ILE A 117 -1.98 16.88 -7.27
N LYS A 118 -2.05 16.62 -8.56
CA LYS A 118 -3.06 17.15 -9.48
C LYS A 118 -3.58 16.06 -10.38
N ASN A 119 -4.82 16.23 -10.84
CA ASN A 119 -5.45 15.37 -11.84
C ASN A 119 -5.52 13.88 -11.44
N CYS A 120 -5.69 13.58 -10.14
CA CYS A 120 -5.72 12.19 -9.64
C CYS A 120 -7.12 11.58 -9.56
N GLY A 121 -8.15 12.40 -9.76
CA GLY A 121 -9.55 12.01 -9.53
C GLY A 121 -10.08 12.62 -8.23
N THR A 122 -11.38 12.43 -8.00
CA THR A 122 -12.06 12.92 -6.80
C THR A 122 -12.26 11.78 -5.81
N GLY A 123 -12.27 12.09 -4.52
CA GLY A 123 -12.45 11.10 -3.46
C GLY A 123 -11.13 10.58 -2.89
N LEU A 124 -11.19 9.45 -2.18
CA LEU A 124 -10.03 8.89 -1.49
C LEU A 124 -9.19 8.02 -2.44
N HIS A 125 -7.88 8.14 -2.31
CA HIS A 125 -6.89 7.38 -3.07
C HIS A 125 -5.88 6.77 -2.11
N GLY A 126 -5.63 5.47 -2.21
CA GLY A 126 -4.57 4.80 -1.46
C GLY A 126 -3.21 5.43 -1.73
N PHE A 127 -2.41 5.61 -0.68
CA PHE A 127 -1.15 6.33 -0.71
C PHE A 127 -0.07 5.55 0.02
N HIS A 128 0.91 5.05 -0.73
CA HIS A 128 1.86 4.08 -0.19
C HIS A 128 3.31 4.35 -0.60
N ILE A 129 4.24 3.81 0.16
CA ILE A 129 5.63 3.62 -0.28
C ILE A 129 5.79 2.17 -0.74
N HIS A 130 6.24 1.97 -1.97
CA HIS A 130 6.54 0.67 -2.54
C HIS A 130 8.01 0.34 -2.45
N GLU A 131 8.33 -0.95 -2.45
CA GLU A 131 9.66 -1.47 -2.13
C GLU A 131 10.77 -0.93 -3.05
N LYS A 132 10.49 -0.72 -4.34
CA LYS A 132 11.52 -0.42 -5.36
C LYS A 132 11.16 0.83 -6.14
N ALA A 133 12.18 1.60 -6.52
CA ALA A 133 12.11 2.56 -7.62
C ALA A 133 12.45 1.90 -8.98
N ASP A 134 11.79 0.78 -9.29
CA ASP A 134 11.87 0.13 -10.61
C ASP A 134 10.58 0.44 -11.37
N PHE A 135 10.71 1.12 -12.49
CA PHE A 135 9.61 1.55 -13.33
C PHE A 135 9.66 0.99 -14.75
N SER A 136 10.44 -0.09 -14.95
CA SER A 136 10.66 -0.71 -16.28
C SER A 136 9.36 -1.21 -16.94
N ASP A 137 8.41 -1.71 -16.15
CA ASP A 137 7.02 -2.00 -16.54
C ASP A 137 6.04 -1.07 -15.83
N GLY A 138 6.32 0.24 -15.88
CA GLY A 138 5.53 1.24 -15.18
C GLY A 138 5.53 1.06 -13.66
N CYS A 139 4.49 1.58 -13.00
CA CYS A 139 4.39 1.51 -11.54
C CYS A 139 4.25 0.08 -11.01
N MET A 140 3.98 -0.92 -11.85
CA MET A 140 3.89 -2.32 -11.44
C MET A 140 5.25 -2.89 -10.99
N SER A 141 6.34 -2.48 -11.64
CA SER A 141 7.69 -2.96 -11.31
C SER A 141 8.22 -2.49 -9.95
N ALA A 142 7.57 -1.50 -9.33
CA ALA A 142 7.90 -1.01 -8.00
C ALA A 142 7.71 -2.06 -6.89
N GLY A 143 7.04 -3.17 -7.19
CA GLY A 143 6.87 -4.29 -6.26
C GLY A 143 5.73 -4.06 -5.25
N PRO A 144 5.74 -4.76 -4.10
CA PRO A 144 4.73 -4.61 -3.04
C PRO A 144 4.95 -3.33 -2.21
N HIS A 145 4.08 -3.11 -1.22
CA HIS A 145 4.31 -2.08 -0.20
C HIS A 145 5.64 -2.36 0.51
N TYR A 146 6.33 -1.30 0.92
CA TYR A 146 7.58 -1.43 1.64
C TYR A 146 7.34 -1.99 3.05
N ASN A 147 7.68 -3.26 3.23
CA ASN A 147 7.41 -4.04 4.43
C ASN A 147 8.67 -4.77 4.93
N PRO A 148 9.64 -4.07 5.53
CA PRO A 148 10.88 -4.69 6.02
C PRO A 148 10.64 -5.64 7.21
N PHE A 149 9.48 -5.57 7.86
CA PHE A 149 9.16 -6.33 9.08
C PHE A 149 8.23 -7.52 8.85
N GLY A 150 7.75 -7.73 7.62
CA GLY A 150 6.85 -8.84 7.28
C GLY A 150 5.50 -8.78 8.03
N LEU A 151 5.00 -7.57 8.30
CA LEU A 151 3.72 -7.35 8.97
C LEU A 151 2.56 -7.39 7.97
N ASN A 152 1.32 -7.45 8.46
CA ASN A 152 0.14 -7.24 7.61
C ASN A 152 -0.02 -5.75 7.30
N HIS A 153 -0.75 -5.48 6.22
CA HIS A 153 -1.25 -4.14 5.89
C HIS A 153 -2.17 -3.59 6.98
N GLY A 154 -2.11 -2.28 7.22
CA GLY A 154 -2.95 -1.58 8.19
C GLY A 154 -2.99 -0.07 7.94
N GLY A 155 -3.77 0.66 8.73
CA GLY A 155 -3.83 2.12 8.65
C GLY A 155 -2.64 2.81 9.31
N PRO A 156 -2.40 4.11 9.04
CA PRO A 156 -1.21 4.82 9.51
C PRO A 156 -1.08 4.88 11.05
N ASP A 157 -2.18 4.81 11.77
CA ASP A 157 -2.18 4.84 13.24
C ASP A 157 -2.07 3.44 13.87
N ASP A 158 -2.11 2.37 13.07
CA ASP A 158 -2.06 1.00 13.58
C ASP A 158 -0.63 0.59 14.00
N GLU A 159 -0.55 -0.31 14.98
CA GLU A 159 0.71 -0.95 15.39
C GLU A 159 1.15 -2.05 14.44
N VAL A 160 0.20 -2.69 13.76
CA VAL A 160 0.45 -3.71 12.74
C VAL A 160 0.14 -3.09 11.39
N ARG A 161 1.19 -2.68 10.70
CA ARG A 161 1.15 -2.08 9.35
C ARG A 161 2.50 -2.25 8.68
N HIS A 162 2.57 -2.08 7.37
CA HIS A 162 3.85 -1.88 6.69
C HIS A 162 4.40 -0.49 6.99
N VAL A 163 5.72 -0.32 6.81
CA VAL A 163 6.36 1.01 6.89
C VAL A 163 5.81 1.95 5.82
N GLY A 164 5.42 1.39 4.66
CA GLY A 164 4.89 2.16 3.55
C GLY A 164 3.40 2.47 3.58
N ASP A 165 2.63 2.06 4.58
CA ASP A 165 1.15 2.18 4.54
C ASP A 165 0.67 3.56 5.03
N LEU A 166 0.60 4.58 4.17
CA LEU A 166 0.26 5.95 4.60
C LEU A 166 -1.25 6.23 4.60
N GLY A 167 -2.08 5.25 4.26
CA GLY A 167 -3.53 5.34 4.21
C GLY A 167 -4.03 6.03 2.96
N ASN A 168 -4.87 7.05 3.12
CA ASN A 168 -5.53 7.73 2.00
C ASN A 168 -5.19 9.21 1.93
N ILE A 169 -5.08 9.72 0.70
CA ILE A 169 -5.18 11.15 0.38
C ILE A 169 -6.53 11.43 -0.27
N GLU A 170 -7.01 12.67 -0.17
CA GLU A 170 -8.30 13.07 -0.72
C GLU A 170 -8.12 13.99 -1.93
N GLY A 171 -8.62 13.57 -3.08
CA GLY A 171 -8.79 14.40 -4.27
C GLY A 171 -10.05 15.26 -4.14
N ALA A 172 -9.87 16.57 -4.22
CA ALA A 172 -10.94 17.56 -4.20
C ALA A 172 -11.77 17.52 -5.50
N ALA A 173 -12.82 18.34 -5.59
CA ALA A 173 -13.73 18.36 -6.73
C ALA A 173 -13.07 18.70 -8.08
N ASP A 174 -11.91 19.35 -8.05
CA ASP A 174 -11.09 19.67 -9.23
C ASP A 174 -10.07 18.55 -9.57
N GLY A 175 -10.07 17.45 -8.83
CA GLY A 175 -9.17 16.32 -9.00
C GLY A 175 -7.79 16.51 -8.37
N ASN A 176 -7.57 17.61 -7.63
CA ASN A 176 -6.30 17.91 -6.97
C ASN A 176 -6.31 17.47 -5.51
N SER A 177 -5.15 17.04 -5.00
CA SER A 177 -4.96 16.75 -3.58
C SER A 177 -3.74 17.50 -3.05
N LYS A 178 -3.95 18.24 -1.96
CA LYS A 178 -2.87 18.94 -1.25
C LYS A 178 -3.04 18.75 0.24
N GLY A 179 -1.98 18.34 0.91
CA GLY A 179 -2.04 18.05 2.33
C GLY A 179 -0.69 17.74 2.95
N SER A 180 -0.75 17.36 4.22
CA SER A 180 0.42 16.97 5.00
C SER A 180 0.02 15.93 6.04
N MET A 181 0.94 15.02 6.34
CA MET A 181 0.85 14.09 7.45
C MET A 181 2.22 13.95 8.13
N THR A 182 2.23 13.38 9.33
CA THR A 182 3.46 12.99 10.02
C THR A 182 3.40 11.50 10.30
N ASP A 183 4.44 10.77 9.89
CA ASP A 183 4.51 9.32 10.06
C ASP A 183 5.69 8.93 10.97
N ARG A 184 5.44 7.98 11.88
CA ARG A 184 6.40 7.51 12.89
C ARG A 184 7.35 6.42 12.38
N LEU A 185 6.98 5.71 11.31
CA LEU A 185 7.73 4.58 10.76
C LEU A 185 8.62 4.99 9.58
N VAL A 186 8.19 5.96 8.77
CA VAL A 186 8.98 6.47 7.63
C VAL A 186 10.25 7.14 8.14
N LYS A 187 11.41 6.66 7.64
CA LYS A 187 12.74 7.22 7.89
C LYS A 187 13.44 7.51 6.58
N LEU A 188 14.21 8.59 6.54
CA LEU A 188 15.08 9.01 5.43
C LEU A 188 16.54 8.57 5.65
N GLU A 189 16.82 7.89 6.75
CA GLU A 189 18.15 7.37 7.11
C GLU A 189 18.06 5.98 7.76
N GLY A 190 19.23 5.37 7.96
CA GLY A 190 19.35 4.06 8.58
C GLY A 190 18.99 2.91 7.65
N GLU A 191 19.01 1.70 8.19
CA GLU A 191 18.79 0.45 7.46
C GLU A 191 17.41 0.40 6.78
N TYR A 192 16.39 0.97 7.43
CA TYR A 192 15.02 0.96 6.95
C TYR A 192 14.61 2.21 6.18
N SER A 193 15.59 3.01 5.71
CA SER A 193 15.33 4.22 4.95
C SER A 193 14.42 3.97 3.73
N VAL A 194 13.59 4.97 3.42
CA VAL A 194 12.74 4.99 2.22
C VAL A 194 13.41 5.69 1.03
N ILE A 195 14.62 6.22 1.20
CA ILE A 195 15.41 6.76 0.08
C ILE A 195 15.70 5.66 -0.94
N GLY A 196 15.49 5.95 -2.23
CA GLY A 196 15.62 4.99 -3.33
C GLY A 196 14.43 4.03 -3.49
N ARG A 197 13.38 4.22 -2.69
CA ARG A 197 12.06 3.57 -2.84
C ARG A 197 11.13 4.49 -3.62
N SER A 198 9.86 4.12 -3.77
CA SER A 198 8.92 4.93 -4.54
C SER A 198 7.67 5.30 -3.76
N MET A 199 7.19 6.53 -3.93
CA MET A 199 5.80 6.87 -3.60
C MET A 199 4.85 6.30 -4.65
N MET A 200 3.65 5.94 -4.23
CA MET A 200 2.59 5.37 -5.06
C MET A 200 1.25 6.03 -4.71
N VAL A 201 0.52 6.47 -5.73
CA VAL A 201 -0.88 6.89 -5.64
C VAL A 201 -1.73 5.85 -6.37
N HIS A 202 -2.81 5.44 -5.72
CA HIS A 202 -3.72 4.42 -6.21
C HIS A 202 -5.05 5.00 -6.73
N GLU A 203 -5.75 4.25 -7.58
CA GLU A 203 -7.04 4.64 -8.15
C GLU A 203 -8.15 4.63 -7.09
N ASP A 204 -8.20 3.57 -6.27
CA ASP A 204 -9.27 3.35 -5.29
C ASP A 204 -8.81 3.69 -3.85
N PRO A 205 -9.76 3.86 -2.92
CA PRO A 205 -9.45 4.02 -1.50
C PRO A 205 -8.76 2.78 -0.92
N ASP A 206 -7.78 3.00 -0.05
CA ASP A 206 -7.24 1.99 0.85
C ASP A 206 -8.25 1.69 1.98
N ASP A 207 -8.62 0.42 2.13
CA ASP A 207 -9.52 -0.09 3.17
C ASP A 207 -8.84 -0.32 4.54
N LEU A 208 -7.55 0.01 4.65
CA LEU A 208 -6.73 0.00 5.86
C LEU A 208 -6.63 -1.39 6.51
N GLY A 209 -6.75 -2.46 5.72
CA GLY A 209 -6.69 -3.83 6.24
C GLY A 209 -8.01 -4.30 6.88
N THR A 210 -9.09 -3.52 6.72
CA THR A 210 -10.40 -3.80 7.34
C THR A 210 -11.43 -4.38 6.38
N GLY A 211 -11.07 -4.48 5.10
CA GLY A 211 -11.93 -5.02 4.04
C GLY A 211 -11.77 -6.52 3.82
N ASP A 212 -12.20 -6.97 2.64
CA ASP A 212 -12.23 -8.38 2.30
C ASP A 212 -10.83 -8.90 1.92
N HIS A 213 -10.47 -10.06 2.47
CA HIS A 213 -9.22 -10.78 2.24
C HIS A 213 -9.45 -12.26 1.83
N SER A 214 -10.67 -12.61 1.42
CA SER A 214 -11.06 -14.01 1.16
C SER A 214 -10.50 -14.60 -0.14
N GLU A 215 -10.03 -13.77 -1.06
CA GLU A 215 -9.63 -14.19 -2.40
C GLU A 215 -8.25 -13.62 -2.77
N PRO A 216 -7.15 -14.04 -2.11
CA PRO A 216 -5.83 -13.50 -2.39
C PRO A 216 -5.34 -13.89 -3.79
N GLY A 217 -4.75 -12.93 -4.52
CA GLY A 217 -4.22 -13.14 -5.86
C GLY A 217 -4.17 -11.84 -6.68
N THR A 218 -3.68 -11.92 -7.92
CA THR A 218 -3.69 -10.78 -8.86
C THR A 218 -5.14 -10.39 -9.15
N ASN A 219 -5.53 -9.16 -8.83
CA ASN A 219 -6.92 -8.64 -8.88
C ASN A 219 -7.89 -9.32 -7.89
N GLY A 220 -7.36 -9.98 -6.86
CA GLY A 220 -8.12 -10.59 -5.78
C GLY A 220 -8.49 -9.61 -4.68
N LYS A 221 -9.13 -10.12 -3.62
CA LYS A 221 -9.43 -9.37 -2.40
C LYS A 221 -8.30 -9.61 -1.42
N THR A 222 -7.47 -8.58 -1.24
CA THR A 222 -6.17 -8.64 -0.58
C THR A 222 -6.05 -7.55 0.49
N SER A 223 -7.10 -7.27 1.26
CA SER A 223 -7.13 -6.19 2.26
C SER A 223 -5.90 -6.18 3.19
N LEU A 224 -5.60 -7.31 3.86
CA LEU A 224 -4.43 -7.46 4.75
C LEU A 224 -3.07 -7.42 4.04
N THR A 225 -3.01 -7.23 2.73
CA THR A 225 -1.76 -7.17 1.94
C THR A 225 -1.60 -5.86 1.17
N THR A 226 -2.69 -5.28 0.67
CA THR A 226 -2.63 -4.13 -0.26
C THR A 226 -3.69 -3.08 0.01
N GLY A 227 -4.53 -3.26 1.05
CA GLY A 227 -5.63 -2.33 1.32
C GLY A 227 -6.73 -2.30 0.26
N ASN A 228 -6.74 -3.24 -0.69
CA ASN A 228 -7.65 -3.24 -1.85
C ASN A 228 -7.70 -1.90 -2.64
N ALA A 229 -6.63 -1.10 -2.64
CA ALA A 229 -6.59 0.22 -3.27
C ALA A 229 -6.61 0.23 -4.82
N GLY A 230 -6.81 -0.91 -5.49
CA GLY A 230 -6.95 -0.95 -6.94
C GLY A 230 -5.67 -0.57 -7.71
N ALA A 231 -5.84 0.07 -8.88
CA ALA A 231 -4.75 0.33 -9.82
C ALA A 231 -3.74 1.36 -9.30
N ARG A 232 -2.51 1.30 -9.82
CA ARG A 232 -1.43 2.26 -9.52
C ARG A 232 -1.47 3.37 -10.57
N ILE A 233 -1.84 4.59 -10.18
CA ILE A 233 -2.10 5.70 -11.12
C ILE A 233 -0.97 6.72 -11.21
N ALA A 234 -0.12 6.80 -10.18
CA ALA A 234 1.11 7.60 -10.23
C ALA A 234 2.19 7.01 -9.32
N CYS A 235 3.45 7.13 -9.74
CA CYS A 235 4.60 6.74 -8.94
C CYS A 235 5.81 7.63 -9.22
N GLY A 236 6.77 7.64 -8.30
CA GLY A 236 8.03 8.36 -8.43
C GLY A 236 9.06 7.89 -7.41
N GLU A 237 10.35 8.03 -7.72
CA GLU A 237 11.44 7.69 -6.79
C GLU A 237 11.55 8.76 -5.68
N ILE A 238 11.84 8.32 -4.46
CA ILE A 238 12.17 9.17 -3.33
C ILE A 238 13.67 9.41 -3.33
N THR A 239 14.09 10.63 -3.64
CA THR A 239 15.51 11.02 -3.75
C THR A 239 15.87 12.07 -2.70
N LEU A 240 17.09 12.01 -2.18
CA LEU A 240 17.60 13.07 -1.30
C LEU A 240 17.72 14.39 -2.07
N CYS A 241 17.38 15.49 -1.39
CA CYS A 241 17.60 16.84 -1.90
C CYS A 241 19.07 17.27 -1.82
#